data_AF-A0A839EUK1-F1
#
_entry.id   AF-A0A839EUK1-F1
#
_cell.length_a   1.000
_cell.length_b   1.000
_cell.length_c   1.000
_cell.angle_alpha   90.00
_cell.angle_beta   90.00
_cell.angle_gamma   90.00
#
_symmetry.space_group_name_H-M   'P 1'
#
loop_
_entity.id
_entity.type
_entity.pdbx_description
1 polymer ?
#
loop_
_entity_poly.entity_id
_entity_poly.type
_entity_poly.pdbx_seq_one_letter_code
_entity_poly.pdbx_strand_id
1 'polypeptide(L)'
;MTTPMVVVIDNNMEPKAKLIEKSRTVINDTAFFEVVLWHLPSPVPGSTHPFKYRLALVVNDVCVLRYDNERGKGDHRHTGNTEEPIEFTSLEALYDAFQADMERMLR
;
A
#
# COMPACT_ATOMS: atom_id res chain seq x y z
N MET A 1 -22.64 37.66 37.09
CA MET A 1 -22.93 36.23 36.91
C MET A 1 -22.24 35.82 35.63
N THR A 2 -21.14 35.08 35.74
CA THR A 2 -20.27 34.75 34.60
C THR A 2 -20.60 33.33 34.17
N THR A 3 -21.11 33.15 32.96
CA THR A 3 -21.34 31.85 32.36
C THR A 3 -19.98 31.15 32.18
N PRO A 4 -19.77 29.92 32.69
CA PRO A 4 -18.54 29.22 32.44
C PRO A 4 -18.54 28.74 30.98
N MET A 5 -17.47 29.11 30.25
CA MET A 5 -17.14 28.55 28.96
C MET A 5 -16.87 27.05 29.16
N VAL A 6 -17.79 26.20 28.72
CA VAL A 6 -17.51 24.76 28.60
C VAL A 6 -16.57 24.62 27.41
N VAL A 7 -15.27 24.51 27.71
CA VAL A 7 -14.30 23.99 26.75
C VAL A 7 -14.65 22.52 26.58
N VAL A 8 -15.38 22.20 25.50
CA VAL A 8 -15.53 20.83 25.04
C VAL A 8 -14.15 20.43 24.50
N ILE A 9 -13.34 19.84 25.37
CA ILE A 9 -12.16 19.09 24.94
C ILE A 9 -12.70 17.87 24.22
N ASP A 10 -12.71 17.93 22.91
CA ASP A 10 -13.09 16.82 22.04
C ASP A 10 -11.97 15.77 22.12
N ASN A 11 -11.98 14.95 23.18
CA ASN A 11 -10.97 13.92 23.47
C ASN A 11 -11.11 12.67 22.58
N ASN A 12 -11.69 12.80 21.38
CA ASN A 12 -12.05 11.67 20.53
C ASN A 12 -11.16 11.54 19.27
N MET A 13 -9.84 11.66 19.44
CA MET A 13 -8.86 11.27 18.41
C MET A 13 -8.56 9.78 18.50
N GLU A 14 -9.51 8.94 18.08
CA GLU A 14 -9.18 7.56 17.69
C GLU A 14 -8.17 7.61 16.53
N PRO A 15 -7.02 6.90 16.60
CA PRO A 15 -6.05 6.92 15.51
C PRO A 15 -6.67 6.22 14.28
N LYS A 16 -6.94 6.99 13.24
CA LYS A 16 -7.56 6.52 11.98
C LYS A 16 -6.51 6.23 10.93
N ALA A 17 -6.85 5.34 10.00
CA ALA A 17 -6.03 5.11 8.81
C ALA A 17 -5.96 6.39 7.96
N LYS A 18 -4.77 6.71 7.44
CA LYS A 18 -4.51 7.86 6.58
C LYS A 18 -4.11 7.37 5.20
N LEU A 19 -4.88 7.74 4.17
CA LEU A 19 -4.49 7.51 2.78
C LEU A 19 -3.24 8.35 2.47
N ILE A 20 -2.17 7.69 2.03
CA ILE A 20 -0.94 8.34 1.60
C ILE A 20 -0.98 8.55 0.09
N GLU A 21 -1.29 7.49 -0.65
CA GLU A 21 -1.30 7.51 -2.11
C GLU A 21 -2.45 6.66 -2.66
N LYS A 22 -3.11 7.19 -3.69
CA LYS A 22 -4.00 6.46 -4.58
C LYS A 22 -3.79 7.00 -5.99
N SER A 23 -2.96 6.33 -6.77
CA SER A 23 -2.54 6.79 -8.09
C SER A 23 -2.66 5.66 -9.13
N ARG A 24 -2.75 6.07 -10.39
CA ARG A 24 -2.64 5.20 -11.56
C ARG A 24 -1.73 5.91 -12.56
N THR A 25 -0.73 5.20 -13.06
CA THR A 25 0.22 5.71 -14.05
C THR A 25 0.15 4.84 -15.29
N VAL A 26 -0.20 5.44 -16.42
CA VAL A 26 -0.21 4.78 -17.74
C VAL A 26 1.21 4.72 -18.27
N ILE A 27 1.62 3.54 -18.71
CA ILE A 27 2.95 3.28 -19.31
C ILE A 27 2.83 3.35 -20.83
N ASN A 28 1.81 2.69 -21.40
CA ASN A 28 1.47 2.69 -22.82
C ASN A 28 0.01 2.24 -23.01
N ASP A 29 -0.42 2.03 -24.27
CA ASP A 29 -1.80 1.67 -24.62
C ASP A 29 -2.33 0.40 -23.94
N THR A 30 -1.43 -0.51 -23.54
CA THR A 30 -1.80 -1.81 -22.96
C THR A 30 -1.33 -1.99 -21.52
N ALA A 31 -0.54 -1.07 -20.98
CA ALA A 31 0.09 -1.22 -19.67
C ALA A 31 -0.08 0.01 -18.78
N PHE A 32 -0.43 -0.23 -17.51
CA PHE A 32 -0.44 0.77 -16.45
C PHE A 32 -0.10 0.12 -15.11
N PHE A 33 0.32 0.91 -14.13
CA PHE A 33 0.40 0.46 -12.76
C PHE A 33 -0.44 1.32 -11.83
N GLU A 34 -0.90 0.73 -10.73
CA GLU A 34 -1.66 1.40 -9.67
C GLU A 34 -0.95 1.27 -8.34
N VAL A 35 -1.04 2.32 -7.54
CA VAL A 35 -0.56 2.35 -6.16
C VAL A 35 -1.70 2.75 -5.26
N VAL A 36 -1.95 1.96 -4.22
CA VAL A 36 -2.79 2.31 -3.09
C VAL A 36 -1.99 2.09 -1.82
N LEU A 37 -1.71 3.15 -1.07
CA LEU A 37 -0.90 3.11 0.14
C LEU A 37 -1.60 3.85 1.28
N TRP A 38 -1.72 3.17 2.42
CA TRP A 38 -2.30 3.70 3.66
C TRP A 38 -1.30 3.59 4.80
N HIS A 39 -1.24 4.63 5.63
CA HIS A 39 -0.70 4.53 6.98
C HIS A 39 -1.82 4.06 7.92
N LEU A 40 -1.59 2.98 8.66
CA LEU A 40 -2.52 2.42 9.62
C LEU A 40 -2.17 2.82 11.05
N PRO A 41 -3.15 2.82 11.98
CA PRO A 41 -2.87 2.99 13.41
C PRO A 41 -2.15 1.77 14.02
N SER A 42 -2.21 0.61 13.36
CA SER A 42 -1.51 -0.60 13.76
C SER A 42 -1.18 -1.44 12.52
N PRO A 43 -0.09 -2.23 12.53
CA PRO A 43 0.29 -3.08 11.41
C PRO A 43 -0.82 -4.06 11.01
N VAL A 44 -0.87 -4.40 9.71
CA VAL A 44 -1.64 -5.55 9.24
C VAL A 44 -1.06 -6.80 9.91
N PRO A 45 -1.86 -7.71 10.51
CA PRO A 45 -1.32 -8.94 11.10
C PRO A 45 -0.50 -9.74 10.07
N GLY A 46 0.77 -9.98 10.38
CA GLY A 46 1.75 -10.58 9.47
C GLY A 46 2.80 -9.59 8.95
N SER A 47 2.53 -8.29 8.98
CA SER A 47 3.50 -7.23 8.65
C SER A 47 4.07 -6.58 9.92
N THR A 48 5.31 -6.11 9.84
CA THR A 48 6.03 -5.46 10.95
C THR A 48 5.93 -3.93 10.94
N HIS A 49 5.29 -3.36 9.92
CA HIS A 49 5.18 -1.91 9.69
C HIS A 49 3.71 -1.44 9.62
N PRO A 50 3.44 -0.15 9.89
CA PRO A 50 2.08 0.39 9.94
C PRO A 50 1.56 0.78 8.54
N PHE A 51 1.85 -0.02 7.51
CA PHE A 51 1.40 0.28 6.14
C PHE A 51 0.47 -0.81 5.62
N LYS A 52 -0.58 -0.40 4.93
CA LYS A 52 -1.37 -1.29 4.06
C LYS A 52 -1.22 -0.80 2.64
N TYR A 53 -0.84 -1.70 1.75
CA TYR A 53 -0.53 -1.32 0.37
C TYR A 53 -1.05 -2.31 -0.65
N ARG A 54 -1.17 -1.82 -1.89
CA ARG A 54 -1.32 -2.59 -3.12
C ARG A 54 -0.62 -1.83 -4.24
N LEU A 55 0.45 -2.40 -4.78
CA LEU A 55 1.12 -1.93 -6.00
C LEU A 55 0.86 -2.98 -7.07
N ALA A 56 0.25 -2.62 -8.19
CA ALA A 56 -0.17 -3.60 -9.20
C ALA A 56 0.19 -3.12 -10.61
N LEU A 57 0.92 -3.94 -11.37
CA LEU A 57 1.14 -3.75 -12.80
C LEU A 57 0.08 -4.55 -13.57
N VAL A 58 -0.59 -3.88 -14.49
CA VAL A 58 -1.59 -4.47 -15.39
C VAL A 58 -1.10 -4.33 -16.81
N VAL A 59 -1.11 -5.44 -17.56
CA VAL A 59 -0.74 -5.51 -18.98
C VAL A 59 -1.82 -6.30 -19.71
N ASN A 60 -2.39 -5.73 -20.79
CA ASN A 60 -3.52 -6.31 -21.53
C ASN A 60 -4.67 -6.75 -20.61
N ASP A 61 -5.07 -5.86 -19.69
CA ASP A 61 -6.11 -6.10 -18.66
C ASP A 61 -5.81 -7.25 -17.67
N VAL A 62 -4.59 -7.81 -17.67
CA VAL A 62 -4.15 -8.84 -16.73
C VAL A 62 -3.19 -8.25 -15.70
N CYS A 63 -3.46 -8.48 -14.41
CA CYS A 63 -2.52 -8.15 -13.35
C CYS A 63 -1.35 -9.14 -13.37
N VAL A 64 -0.22 -8.71 -13.93
CA VAL A 64 0.97 -9.57 -14.13
C VAL A 64 1.92 -9.55 -12.93
N LEU A 65 1.89 -8.47 -12.16
CA LEU A 65 2.70 -8.28 -10.95
C LEU A 65 1.87 -7.54 -9.90
N ARG A 66 1.87 -8.03 -8.66
CA ARG A 66 1.25 -7.33 -7.52
C ARG A 66 2.11 -7.46 -6.27
N TYR A 67 2.31 -6.36 -5.56
CA TYR A 67 2.83 -6.34 -4.20
C TYR A 67 1.69 -5.92 -3.28
N ASP A 68 1.36 -6.73 -2.28
CA ASP A 68 0.39 -6.38 -1.25
C ASP A 68 0.70 -7.05 0.08
N ASN A 69 -0.01 -6.61 1.12
CA ASN A 69 0.01 -7.29 2.41
C ASN A 69 -1.38 -7.76 2.84
N GLU A 70 -1.46 -9.04 3.19
CA GLU A 70 -2.70 -9.73 3.55
C GLU A 70 -2.66 -10.18 5.01
N ARG A 71 -3.80 -10.05 5.70
CA ARG A 71 -3.95 -10.48 7.09
C ARG A 71 -3.62 -11.97 7.20
N GLY A 72 -2.64 -12.29 8.05
CA GLY A 72 -2.22 -13.66 8.32
C GLY A 72 -1.08 -14.16 7.42
N LYS A 73 -0.74 -13.44 6.34
CA LYS A 73 0.41 -13.75 5.48
C LYS A 73 1.54 -12.74 5.62
N GLY A 74 1.17 -11.47 5.81
CA GLY A 74 2.12 -10.36 5.75
C GLY A 74 2.41 -9.94 4.32
N ASP A 75 3.62 -9.47 4.10
CA ASP A 75 4.11 -8.87 2.87
C ASP A 75 4.45 -9.91 1.83
N HIS A 76 3.88 -9.79 0.62
CA HIS A 76 4.13 -10.74 -0.45
C HIS A 76 3.98 -10.12 -1.84
N ARG A 77 4.60 -10.78 -2.82
CA ARG A 77 4.51 -10.48 -4.24
C ARG A 77 3.81 -11.61 -4.97
N HIS A 78 2.95 -11.25 -5.91
CA HIS A 78 2.33 -12.13 -6.89
C HIS A 78 2.97 -11.88 -8.26
N THR A 79 3.43 -12.94 -8.89
CA THR A 79 3.89 -12.94 -10.28
C THR A 79 3.16 -14.07 -11.02
N GLY A 80 2.19 -13.72 -11.86
CA GLY A 80 1.27 -14.72 -12.43
C GLY A 80 0.54 -15.51 -11.34
N ASN A 81 0.75 -16.83 -11.29
CA ASN A 81 0.15 -17.73 -10.29
C ASN A 81 1.07 -18.01 -9.08
N THR A 82 2.25 -17.40 -9.05
CA THR A 82 3.23 -17.61 -7.98
C THR A 82 3.10 -16.51 -6.94
N GLU A 83 3.01 -16.91 -5.67
CA GLU A 83 2.97 -16.03 -4.50
C GLU A 83 4.23 -16.27 -3.65
N GLU A 84 4.97 -15.22 -3.34
CA GLU A 84 6.22 -15.29 -2.56
C GLU A 84 6.25 -14.20 -1.47
N PRO A 85 6.65 -14.54 -0.23
CA PRO A 85 6.90 -13.53 0.80
C PRO A 85 7.97 -12.54 0.35
N ILE A 86 7.83 -11.28 0.77
CA ILE A 86 8.85 -10.26 0.57
C ILE A 86 9.23 -9.62 1.91
N GLU A 87 10.47 -9.15 2.00
CA GLU A 87 10.92 -8.30 3.09
C GLU A 87 11.45 -6.99 2.50
N PHE A 88 11.11 -5.87 3.13
CA PHE A 88 11.65 -4.56 2.79
C PHE A 88 11.83 -3.73 4.06
N THR A 89 12.78 -2.80 4.04
CA THR A 89 13.16 -2.00 5.20
C THR A 89 12.60 -0.58 5.18
N SER A 90 12.12 -0.11 4.02
CA SER A 90 11.53 1.21 3.83
C SER A 90 10.49 1.21 2.70
N LEU A 91 9.60 2.20 2.68
CA LEU A 91 8.70 2.39 1.54
C LEU A 91 9.48 2.59 0.23
N GLU A 92 10.59 3.33 0.27
CA GLU A 92 11.48 3.49 -0.88
C GLU A 92 11.96 2.13 -1.42
N ALA A 93 12.42 1.23 -0.55
CA ALA A 93 12.82 -0.12 -0.95
C ALA A 93 11.65 -0.94 -1.55
N LEU A 94 10.42 -0.74 -1.06
CA LEU A 94 9.22 -1.35 -1.64
C LEU A 94 8.95 -0.84 -3.06
N TYR A 95 9.02 0.48 -3.28
CA TYR A 95 8.84 1.08 -4.62
C TYR A 95 9.97 0.68 -5.58
N ASP A 96 11.23 0.70 -5.12
CA ASP A 96 12.39 0.31 -5.93
C ASP A 96 12.29 -1.16 -6.36
N ALA A 97 11.91 -2.06 -5.44
CA ALA A 97 11.69 -3.46 -5.76
C ALA A 97 10.56 -3.64 -6.77
N PHE A 98 9.44 -2.94 -6.58
CA PHE A 98 8.32 -2.99 -7.51
C PHE A 98 8.70 -2.46 -8.90
N GLN A 99 9.41 -1.33 -8.97
CA GLN A 99 9.89 -0.77 -10.24
C GLN A 99 10.85 -1.73 -10.95
N ALA A 100 11.82 -2.31 -10.24
CA ALA A 100 12.77 -3.25 -10.81
C ALA A 100 12.08 -4.47 -11.42
N ASP A 101 11.02 -4.98 -10.78
CA ASP A 101 10.25 -6.09 -11.33
C ASP A 101 9.32 -5.66 -12.47
N MET A 102 8.72 -4.47 -12.42
CA MET A 102 8.00 -3.93 -13.58
C MET A 102 8.90 -3.86 -14.82
N GLU A 103 10.14 -3.35 -14.66
CA GLU A 103 11.13 -3.29 -15.73
C GLU A 103 11.53 -4.68 -16.27
N ARG A 104 11.42 -5.74 -15.46
CA ARG A 104 11.63 -7.13 -15.92
C ARG A 104 10.42 -7.67 -16.67
N MET A 105 9.21 -7.32 -16.26
CA MET A 105 7.95 -7.80 -16.86
C MET A 105 7.59 -7.09 -18.18
N LEU A 106 8.07 -5.85 -18.36
CA LEU A 106 7.77 -5.02 -19.54
C LEU A 106 8.83 -5.14 -20.66
N ARG A 107 9.86 -5.97 -20.47
CA ARG A 107 10.89 -6.25 -21.47
C ARG A 107 10.37 -7.16 -22.59
#